data_AF-A0A0D6AQA2-F1
#
_entry.id   AF-A0A0D6AQA2-F1
#
_cell.length_a   1.000
_cell.length_b   1.000
_cell.length_c   1.000
_cell.angle_alpha   90.00
_cell.angle_beta   90.00
_cell.angle_gamma   90.00
#
_symmetry.space_group_name_H-M   'P 1'
#
loop_
_entity.id
_entity.type
_entity.pdbx_description
1 polymer ?
#
loop_
_entity_poly.entity_id
_entity_poly.type
_entity_poly.pdbx_seq_one_letter_code
_entity_poly.pdbx_strand_id
1 'polypeptide(L)'
;MFNLSQDFTTIAIILVALGIIFWGYKRAKPYGEIGILAWLQSLSLMTPWLAFFVLLATGIYLNLIAVILLLVISAGFYIYLGNLIRKKAENQINSDILDKLKKELRSTIEEKEEENSETLAKNKPSNIKENQFPIKIEQIQPDFTPINEDDLKEIKSIFGIDTFFITETIPYQEGVILKGNLRGEADSTHQHLTEKLTLKLGDKYRLFLVETPEGKPVIIILPSTNDPKSLTLAQKNLALVLFLATIFTSMEAIALLLGFDLVGNWNRYQEVLPLCIGLWIILLAHEMGHQIIGAKNNVKISLPFFLPTIQIGSFGAITRFESLIPDRTVLFDISFAGPASGFVVSLTILLLGFVVSGSGSTFEIPTNFFQGSILVGILAKLFFNSSLQSESVAVNPLMILGWLGLVITALNLLPAGQLDGGRIIQAIYGRKTCRRATIGTLIVLGIVSILNPINSLPFYWAIVILFLQRDLERPSLNELTEPNDTRAAWGLILIFLSLTTLIPITPSLASRLGIGMGF
;
A
#
# COMPACT_ATOMS: atom_id res chain seq x y z
N MET A 1 46.78 5.54 -13.56
CA MET A 1 47.16 6.96 -13.43
C MET A 1 46.17 7.60 -12.47
N PHE A 2 46.59 7.89 -11.24
CA PHE A 2 45.76 8.60 -10.26
C PHE A 2 45.63 10.06 -10.70
N ASN A 3 44.40 10.49 -11.02
CA ASN A 3 44.11 11.88 -11.35
C ASN A 3 44.14 12.71 -10.06
N LEU A 4 45.29 13.30 -9.75
CA LEU A 4 45.54 14.13 -8.56
C LEU A 4 44.49 15.24 -8.32
N SER A 5 43.78 15.71 -9.35
CA SER A 5 42.74 16.73 -9.22
C SER A 5 41.39 16.22 -8.67
N GLN A 6 41.04 14.95 -8.95
CA GLN A 6 39.81 14.33 -8.43
C GLN A 6 39.97 13.93 -6.96
N ASP A 7 41.17 13.49 -6.57
CA ASP A 7 41.47 13.15 -5.18
C ASP A 7 41.50 14.41 -4.29
N PHE A 8 42.10 15.50 -4.78
CA PHE A 8 42.16 16.77 -4.03
C PHE A 8 40.77 17.38 -3.77
N THR A 9 39.90 17.38 -4.79
CA THR A 9 38.53 17.91 -4.65
C THR A 9 37.69 17.08 -3.68
N THR A 10 37.84 15.76 -3.73
CA THR A 10 37.18 14.83 -2.80
C THR A 10 37.66 15.03 -1.36
N ILE A 11 38.97 15.13 -1.15
CA ILE A 11 39.57 15.38 0.17
C ILE A 11 39.12 16.75 0.71
N ALA A 12 39.06 17.78 -0.15
CA ALA A 12 38.58 19.10 0.24
C ALA A 12 37.10 19.08 0.67
N ILE A 13 36.23 18.35 -0.05
CA ILE A 13 34.82 18.21 0.31
C ILE A 13 34.66 17.50 1.66
N ILE A 14 35.45 16.45 1.92
CA ILE A 14 35.43 15.73 3.20
C ILE A 14 35.88 16.64 4.35
N LEU A 15 36.94 17.44 4.15
CA LEU A 15 37.42 18.39 5.15
C LEU A 15 36.39 19.49 5.45
N VAL A 16 35.70 20.00 4.42
CA VAL A 16 34.62 20.97 4.59
C VAL A 16 33.44 20.35 5.35
N ALA A 17 33.05 19.12 5.00
CA ALA A 17 31.98 18.40 5.70
C ALA A 17 32.31 18.17 7.18
N LEU A 18 33.53 17.71 7.49
CA LEU A 18 34.01 17.57 8.88
C LEU A 18 34.03 18.90 9.62
N GLY A 19 34.41 19.99 8.94
CA GLY A 19 34.36 21.35 9.49
C GLY A 19 32.94 21.79 9.85
N ILE A 20 31.95 21.54 8.98
CA ILE A 20 30.53 21.85 9.22
C ILE A 20 29.99 21.03 10.39
N ILE A 21 30.31 19.73 10.46
CA ILE A 21 29.90 18.84 11.56
C ILE A 21 30.46 19.36 12.90
N PHE A 22 31.76 19.67 12.94
CA PHE A 22 32.42 20.17 14.15
C PHE A 22 31.90 21.55 14.57
N TRP A 23 31.66 22.44 13.62
CA TRP A 23 31.05 23.75 13.87
C TRP A 23 29.64 23.61 14.44
N GLY A 24 28.82 22.72 13.87
CA GLY A 24 27.49 22.39 14.38
C GLY A 24 27.53 21.88 15.82
N TYR A 25 28.48 21.00 16.15
CA TYR A 25 28.66 20.49 17.51
C TYR A 25 29.03 21.62 18.49
N LYS A 26 29.98 22.49 18.11
CA LYS A 26 30.41 23.63 18.94
C LYS A 26 29.26 24.62 19.19
N ARG A 27 28.38 24.83 18.20
CA ARG A 27 27.17 25.66 18.32
C ARG A 27 26.09 25.02 19.19
N ALA A 28 25.99 23.69 19.18
CA ALA A 28 24.99 22.94 19.95
C ALA A 28 25.35 22.77 21.44
N LYS A 29 26.65 22.67 21.75
CA LYS A 29 27.18 22.52 23.12
C LYS A 29 26.63 23.51 24.18
N PRO A 30 26.46 24.82 23.92
CA PRO A 30 25.91 25.76 24.91
C PRO A 30 24.43 25.52 25.26
N TYR A 31 23.69 24.76 24.44
CA TYR A 31 22.27 24.43 24.68
C TYR A 31 22.08 23.12 25.49
N GLY A 32 23.16 22.63 26.12
CA GLY A 32 23.12 21.45 26.98
C GLY A 32 22.78 20.15 26.25
N GLU A 33 22.22 19.18 26.99
CA GLU A 33 21.91 17.84 26.44
C GLU A 33 20.90 17.88 25.29
N ILE A 34 19.89 18.76 25.37
CA ILE A 34 18.86 18.91 24.32
C ILE A 34 19.48 19.44 23.03
N GLY A 35 20.39 20.41 23.14
CA GLY A 35 21.14 20.94 22.01
C GLY A 35 21.98 19.88 21.29
N ILE A 36 22.71 19.08 22.07
CA ILE A 36 23.53 17.98 21.51
C ILE A 36 22.64 16.96 20.81
N LEU A 37 21.50 16.58 21.39
CA LEU A 37 20.55 15.66 20.76
C LEU A 37 19.97 16.23 19.46
N ALA A 38 19.62 17.51 19.41
CA ALA A 38 19.11 18.17 18.21
C ALA A 38 20.15 18.26 17.08
N TRP A 39 21.43 18.46 17.45
CA TRP A 39 22.53 18.38 16.50
C TRP A 39 22.73 16.96 15.97
N LEU A 40 22.67 15.95 16.84
CA LEU A 40 22.80 14.54 16.48
C LEU A 40 21.64 14.09 15.58
N GLN A 41 20.44 14.61 15.84
CA GLN A 41 19.27 14.44 14.99
C GLN A 41 19.52 15.06 13.60
N SER A 42 20.04 16.28 13.52
CA SER A 42 20.37 16.92 12.23
C SER A 42 21.48 16.15 11.49
N LEU A 43 22.49 15.67 12.21
CA LEU A 43 23.58 14.88 11.65
C LEU A 43 23.07 13.59 11.01
N SER A 44 22.07 12.94 11.61
CA SER A 44 21.49 11.70 11.09
C SER A 44 20.96 11.85 9.66
N LEU A 45 20.43 13.02 9.27
CA LEU A 45 19.95 13.29 7.91
C LEU A 45 21.08 13.48 6.89
N MET A 46 22.26 13.92 7.35
CA MET A 46 23.42 14.14 6.49
C MET A 46 24.29 12.88 6.35
N THR A 47 24.24 11.97 7.33
CA THR A 47 25.05 10.74 7.36
C THR A 47 24.91 9.87 6.10
N PRO A 48 23.71 9.62 5.54
CA PRO A 48 23.57 8.82 4.32
C PRO A 48 24.33 9.40 3.13
N TRP A 49 24.25 10.72 2.96
CA TRP A 49 24.92 11.41 1.86
C TRP A 49 26.43 11.39 2.02
N LEU A 50 26.93 11.62 3.23
CA LEU A 50 28.37 11.55 3.52
C LEU A 50 28.91 10.14 3.28
N ALA A 51 28.22 9.11 3.75
CA ALA A 51 28.61 7.73 3.51
C ALA A 51 28.56 7.37 2.03
N PHE A 52 27.51 7.80 1.31
CA PHE A 52 27.39 7.59 -0.13
C PHE A 52 28.55 8.24 -0.92
N PHE A 53 28.85 9.51 -0.67
CA PHE A 53 29.92 10.22 -1.38
C PHE A 53 31.32 9.69 -1.02
N VAL A 54 31.55 9.29 0.23
CA VAL A 54 32.82 8.67 0.64
C VAL A 54 33.03 7.31 -0.03
N LEU A 55 31.99 6.48 -0.12
CA LEU A 55 32.07 5.19 -0.81
C LEU A 55 32.26 5.37 -2.31
N LEU A 56 31.55 6.32 -2.92
CA LEU A 56 31.71 6.66 -4.33
C LEU A 56 33.13 7.15 -4.63
N ALA A 57 33.71 7.96 -3.73
CA ALA A 57 35.08 8.45 -3.81
C ALA A 57 36.14 7.34 -3.69
N THR A 58 35.89 6.30 -2.90
CA THR A 58 36.79 5.14 -2.78
C THR A 58 36.58 4.10 -3.89
N GLY A 59 35.74 4.41 -4.88
CA GLY A 59 35.43 3.52 -6.01
C GLY A 59 34.44 2.40 -5.67
N ILE A 60 33.75 2.48 -4.53
CA ILE A 60 32.74 1.51 -4.10
C ILE A 60 31.35 2.04 -4.48
N TYR A 61 30.74 1.42 -5.49
CA TYR A 61 29.39 1.77 -5.93
C TYR A 61 28.34 1.04 -5.11
N LEU A 62 27.47 1.78 -4.43
CA LEU A 62 26.31 1.22 -3.75
C LEU A 62 25.19 0.94 -4.76
N ASN A 63 24.57 -0.24 -4.68
CA ASN A 63 23.35 -0.51 -5.42
C ASN A 63 22.19 0.32 -4.85
N LEU A 64 21.13 0.52 -5.64
CA LEU A 64 19.98 1.35 -5.26
C LEU A 64 19.33 0.87 -3.94
N ILE A 65 19.30 -0.45 -3.71
CA ILE A 65 18.78 -1.07 -2.49
C ILE A 65 19.58 -0.60 -1.26
N ALA A 66 20.91 -0.62 -1.32
CA ALA A 66 21.78 -0.20 -0.23
C ALA A 66 21.65 1.31 0.05
N VAL A 67 21.51 2.14 -0.98
CA VAL A 67 21.27 3.59 -0.82
C VAL A 67 19.93 3.83 -0.10
N ILE A 68 18.86 3.15 -0.52
CA ILE A 68 17.55 3.30 0.10
C ILE A 68 17.55 2.79 1.55
N LEU A 69 18.19 1.65 1.82
CA LEU A 69 18.31 1.09 3.17
C LEU A 69 19.07 2.04 4.12
N LEU A 70 20.15 2.64 3.64
CA LEU A 70 20.91 3.66 4.38
C LEU A 70 20.05 4.88 4.73
N LEU A 71 19.21 5.34 3.80
CA LEU A 71 18.26 6.43 4.03
C LEU A 71 17.16 6.06 5.04
N VAL A 72 16.62 4.84 4.97
CA VAL A 72 15.59 4.36 5.91
C VAL A 72 16.12 4.25 7.33
N ILE A 73 17.33 3.69 7.51
CA ILE A 73 17.97 3.58 8.83
C ILE A 73 18.22 4.98 9.43
N SER A 74 18.73 5.91 8.62
CA SER A 74 18.91 7.30 9.01
C SER A 74 17.61 7.98 9.42
N ALA A 75 16.53 7.81 8.64
CA ALA A 75 15.22 8.35 8.96
C ALA A 75 14.64 7.75 10.27
N GLY A 76 14.81 6.45 10.50
CA GLY A 76 14.43 5.80 11.75
C GLY A 76 15.18 6.38 12.96
N PHE A 77 16.49 6.59 12.81
CA PHE A 77 17.32 7.19 13.86
C PHE A 77 16.96 8.67 14.11
N TYR A 78 16.64 9.43 13.06
CA TYR A 78 16.11 10.79 13.16
C TYR A 78 14.83 10.86 13.99
N ILE A 79 13.87 9.98 13.72
CA ILE A 79 12.59 9.92 14.44
C ILE A 79 12.80 9.54 15.90
N TYR A 80 13.68 8.57 16.15
CA TYR A 80 14.04 8.14 17.51
C TYR A 80 14.62 9.30 18.35
N LEU A 81 15.59 10.03 17.80
CA LEU A 81 16.19 11.19 18.46
C LEU A 81 15.16 12.32 18.67
N GLY A 82 14.29 12.56 17.69
CA GLY A 82 13.19 13.53 17.82
C GLY A 82 12.22 13.20 18.97
N ASN A 83 11.90 11.92 19.16
CA ASN A 83 11.09 11.47 20.31
C ASN A 83 11.80 11.69 21.65
N LEU A 84 13.11 11.42 21.72
CA LEU A 84 13.90 11.67 22.94
C LEU A 84 13.97 13.16 23.30
N ILE A 85 14.15 14.02 22.29
CA ILE A 85 14.18 15.48 22.48
C ILE A 85 12.84 15.98 23.02
N ARG A 86 11.72 15.56 22.41
CA ARG A 86 10.38 15.95 22.87
C ARG A 86 10.14 15.54 24.34
N LYS A 87 10.50 14.31 24.69
CA LYS A 87 10.35 13.80 26.07
C LYS A 87 11.21 14.56 27.09
N LYS A 88 12.45 14.93 26.73
CA LYS A 88 13.32 15.73 27.61
C LYS A 88 12.86 17.19 27.70
N ALA A 89 12.38 17.78 26.61
CA ALA A 89 11.86 19.15 26.60
C ALA A 89 10.59 19.29 27.45
N GLU A 90 9.67 18.33 27.39
CA GLU A 90 8.46 18.29 28.20
C GLU A 90 8.77 18.19 29.71
N ASN A 91 9.76 17.36 30.08
CA ASN A 91 10.21 17.25 31.47
C ASN A 91 10.84 18.54 32.00
N GLN A 92 11.59 19.27 31.17
CA GLN A 92 12.24 20.54 31.55
C GLN A 92 11.22 21.69 31.66
N ILE A 93 10.22 21.74 30.79
CA ILE A 93 9.12 22.71 30.88
C ILE A 93 8.31 22.49 32.16
N ASN A 94 7.99 21.23 32.48
CA ASN A 94 7.25 20.90 33.70
C ASN A 94 8.03 21.25 34.98
N SER A 95 9.37 21.08 35.00
CA SER A 95 10.19 21.51 36.13
C SER A 95 10.26 23.03 36.28
N ASP A 96 10.41 23.77 35.18
CA ASP A 96 10.49 25.24 35.20
C ASP A 96 9.15 25.87 35.64
N ILE A 97 8.02 25.27 35.25
CA ILE A 97 6.69 25.66 35.71
C ILE A 97 6.52 25.39 37.21
N LEU A 98 6.95 24.22 37.69
CA LEU A 98 6.91 23.87 39.12
C LEU A 98 7.79 24.80 39.97
N ASP A 99 8.96 25.20 39.48
CA ASP A 99 9.85 26.12 40.19
C ASP A 99 9.32 27.56 40.17
N LYS A 100 8.68 28.01 39.08
CA LYS A 100 7.95 29.29 39.06
C LYS A 100 6.79 29.29 40.05
N LEU A 101 5.96 28.24 40.06
CA LEU A 101 4.86 28.08 40.99
C LEU A 101 5.34 28.07 42.45
N LYS A 102 6.44 27.36 42.75
CA LYS A 102 7.03 27.39 44.10
C LYS A 102 7.54 28.77 44.49
N LYS A 103 8.06 29.55 43.54
CA LYS A 103 8.57 30.89 43.78
C LYS A 103 7.43 31.90 44.02
N GLU A 104 6.35 31.81 43.25
CA GLU A 104 5.11 32.56 43.49
C GLU A 104 4.45 32.19 44.81
N LEU A 105 4.39 30.89 45.14
CA LEU A 105 3.81 30.43 46.40
C LEU A 105 4.62 30.95 47.62
N ARG A 106 5.94 31.01 47.50
CA ARG A 106 6.82 31.59 48.53
C ARG A 106 6.60 33.08 48.69
N SER A 107 6.51 33.85 47.60
CA SER A 107 6.22 35.29 47.69
C SER A 107 4.83 35.58 48.27
N THR A 108 3.82 34.76 47.98
CA THR A 108 2.48 34.91 48.56
C THR A 108 2.41 34.51 50.04
N ILE A 109 3.29 33.62 50.50
CA ILE A 109 3.41 33.28 51.92
C ILE A 109 4.14 34.40 52.68
N GLU A 110 5.19 34.96 52.09
CA GLU A 110 5.92 36.12 52.63
C GLU A 110 5.00 37.37 52.71
N GLU A 111 4.19 37.65 51.69
CA GLU A 111 3.17 38.72 51.73
C GLU A 111 2.11 38.49 52.81
N LYS A 112 1.68 37.24 53.04
CA LYS A 112 0.68 36.89 54.08
C LYS A 112 1.23 36.92 55.51
N GLU A 113 2.54 36.73 55.71
CA GLU A 113 3.19 36.88 57.01
C GLU A 113 3.39 38.36 57.37
N GLU A 114 3.62 39.22 56.38
CA GLU A 114 3.63 40.69 56.56
C GLU A 114 2.20 41.24 56.81
N GLU A 115 1.17 40.77 56.10
CA GLU A 115 -0.22 41.22 56.29
C GLU A 115 -0.83 40.79 57.65
N ASN A 116 -0.48 39.60 58.15
CA ASN A 116 -0.96 39.10 59.45
C ASN A 116 -0.34 39.81 60.66
N SER A 117 0.70 40.61 60.47
CA SER A 117 1.30 41.44 61.53
C SER A 117 0.54 42.76 61.74
N GLU A 118 -0.34 43.18 60.81
CA GLU A 118 -1.04 44.48 60.86
C GLU A 118 -2.57 44.42 60.99
N THR A 119 -3.23 43.26 60.98
CA THR A 119 -4.71 43.20 61.08
C THR A 119 -5.26 42.20 62.10
N LEU A 120 -4.90 42.38 63.38
CA LEU A 120 -5.68 41.92 64.53
C LEU A 120 -6.73 42.98 64.94
N ALA A 121 -7.58 43.40 63.99
CA ALA A 121 -8.77 44.19 64.33
C ALA A 121 -9.83 44.17 63.20
N LYS A 122 -11.00 43.62 63.55
CA LYS A 122 -12.35 43.85 62.98
C LYS A 122 -12.83 42.98 61.79
N ASN A 123 -13.77 42.09 62.18
CA ASN A 123 -15.11 41.84 61.62
C ASN A 123 -15.32 41.08 60.30
N LYS A 124 -15.89 39.86 60.49
CA LYS A 124 -16.94 39.09 59.75
C LYS A 124 -16.90 38.92 58.21
N PRO A 125 -17.33 37.74 57.70
CA PRO A 125 -17.11 37.34 56.32
C PRO A 125 -18.21 37.85 55.38
N SER A 126 -17.82 38.33 54.21
CA SER A 126 -18.76 38.50 53.09
C SER A 126 -18.06 38.24 51.75
N ASN A 127 -18.68 37.34 50.97
CA ASN A 127 -18.59 37.08 49.54
C ASN A 127 -17.43 37.69 48.74
N ILE A 128 -16.60 36.82 48.15
CA ILE A 128 -15.86 37.14 46.92
C ILE A 128 -16.28 36.16 45.83
N LYS A 129 -16.80 36.74 44.75
CA LYS A 129 -17.21 36.10 43.50
C LYS A 129 -15.97 35.66 42.74
N GLU A 130 -15.91 34.39 42.35
CA GLU A 130 -14.97 33.89 41.34
C GLU A 130 -15.43 34.36 39.95
N ASN A 131 -14.69 35.28 39.35
CA ASN A 131 -14.64 35.47 37.91
C ASN A 131 -13.44 36.34 37.56
N GLN A 132 -12.34 35.72 37.11
CA GLN A 132 -11.49 36.18 36.02
C GLN A 132 -10.27 35.25 35.86
N PHE A 133 -10.40 34.26 34.97
CA PHE A 133 -9.27 33.65 34.26
C PHE A 133 -9.63 33.61 32.77
N PRO A 134 -8.93 34.35 31.88
CA PRO A 134 -9.18 34.28 30.45
C PRO A 134 -8.08 33.46 29.79
N ILE A 135 -8.19 32.14 29.74
CA ILE A 135 -7.48 31.32 28.75
C ILE A 135 -8.41 30.18 28.32
N LYS A 136 -9.20 30.43 27.26
CA LYS A 136 -9.85 29.35 26.51
C LYS A 136 -8.75 28.63 25.73
N ILE A 137 -8.44 27.41 26.15
CA ILE A 137 -7.75 26.44 25.30
C ILE A 137 -8.79 26.01 24.26
N GLU A 138 -8.87 26.74 23.15
CA GLU A 138 -9.47 26.21 21.94
C GLU A 138 -8.58 25.06 21.47
N GLN A 139 -8.98 23.86 21.88
CA GLN A 139 -8.56 22.63 21.26
C GLN A 139 -8.85 22.74 19.77
N ILE A 140 -7.86 22.41 18.95
CA ILE A 140 -7.97 22.20 17.51
C ILE A 140 -8.95 21.04 17.30
N GLN A 141 -10.25 21.34 17.34
CA GLN A 141 -11.29 20.46 16.84
C GLN A 141 -11.28 20.60 15.32
N PRO A 142 -11.22 19.50 14.57
CA PRO A 142 -11.31 19.57 13.12
C PRO A 142 -12.67 20.18 12.74
N ASP A 143 -12.62 21.15 11.83
CA ASP A 143 -13.74 21.92 11.30
C ASP A 143 -14.65 20.99 10.47
N PHE A 144 -15.47 20.20 11.15
CA PHE A 144 -16.51 19.39 10.53
C PHE A 144 -17.86 20.03 10.83
N THR A 145 -18.61 20.36 9.78
CA THR A 145 -20.01 20.77 9.95
C THR A 145 -20.81 19.56 10.44
N PRO A 146 -21.39 19.61 11.66
CA PRO A 146 -22.18 18.50 12.17
C PRO A 146 -23.39 18.26 11.27
N ILE A 147 -23.85 17.01 11.21
CA ILE A 147 -25.10 16.67 10.53
C ILE A 147 -26.25 17.54 11.05
N ASN A 148 -27.12 17.99 10.14
CA ASN A 148 -28.31 18.77 10.51
C ASN A 148 -29.15 17.97 11.53
N GLU A 149 -29.54 18.62 12.63
CA GLU A 149 -30.30 17.99 13.70
C GLU A 149 -31.66 17.44 13.23
N ASP A 150 -32.27 18.07 12.22
CA ASP A 150 -33.55 17.59 11.66
C ASP A 150 -33.34 16.32 10.83
N ASP A 151 -32.28 16.26 10.02
CA ASP A 151 -31.91 15.04 9.29
C ASP A 151 -31.54 13.91 10.27
N LEU A 152 -30.88 14.22 11.39
CA LEU A 152 -30.54 13.25 12.44
C LEU A 152 -31.81 12.63 13.07
N LYS A 153 -32.86 13.43 13.32
CA LYS A 153 -34.13 12.93 13.86
C LYS A 153 -34.81 11.99 12.86
N GLU A 154 -34.85 12.37 11.59
CA GLU A 154 -35.40 11.52 10.53
C GLU A 154 -34.60 10.22 10.38
N ILE A 155 -33.27 10.28 10.41
CA ILE A 155 -32.39 9.10 10.42
C ILE A 155 -32.74 8.19 11.60
N LYS A 156 -32.81 8.71 12.84
CA LYS A 156 -33.10 7.88 14.01
C LYS A 156 -34.47 7.18 13.93
N SER A 157 -35.43 7.78 13.22
CA SER A 157 -36.78 7.24 13.09
C SER A 157 -36.90 6.02 12.18
N ILE A 158 -35.91 5.72 11.31
CA ILE A 158 -35.96 4.55 10.42
C ILE A 158 -35.70 3.23 11.16
N PHE A 159 -35.04 3.33 12.33
CA PHE A 159 -34.60 2.20 13.14
C PHE A 159 -35.74 1.69 14.03
N GLY A 160 -35.86 0.37 14.13
CA GLY A 160 -36.91 -0.30 14.89
C GLY A 160 -36.38 -1.49 15.68
N ILE A 161 -37.26 -2.07 16.51
CA ILE A 161 -36.95 -3.20 17.40
C ILE A 161 -36.54 -4.44 16.60
N ASP A 162 -37.10 -4.62 15.40
CA ASP A 162 -36.89 -5.80 14.56
C ASP A 162 -35.71 -5.66 13.58
N THR A 163 -35.12 -4.46 13.47
CA THR A 163 -34.01 -4.20 12.53
C THR A 163 -32.68 -4.03 13.27
N PHE A 164 -32.43 -2.83 13.78
CA PHE A 164 -31.19 -2.47 14.45
C PHE A 164 -31.51 -1.55 15.63
N PHE A 165 -31.18 -2.03 16.83
CA PHE A 165 -31.46 -1.30 18.06
C PHE A 165 -30.27 -0.42 18.43
N ILE A 166 -30.41 0.90 18.29
CA ILE A 166 -29.36 1.87 18.58
C ILE A 166 -29.16 2.00 20.09
N THR A 167 -27.91 1.87 20.53
CA THR A 167 -27.48 2.10 21.92
C THR A 167 -26.73 3.43 22.07
N GLU A 168 -25.98 3.83 21.04
CA GLU A 168 -25.13 5.02 21.09
C GLU A 168 -25.13 5.71 19.71
N THR A 169 -25.17 7.04 19.70
CA THR A 169 -25.08 7.86 18.49
C THR A 169 -23.86 8.76 18.61
N ILE A 170 -22.91 8.64 17.70
CA ILE A 170 -21.64 9.38 17.71
C ILE A 170 -21.56 10.20 16.41
N PRO A 171 -21.44 11.54 16.47
CA PRO A 171 -21.18 12.35 15.29
C PRO A 171 -19.87 11.93 14.62
N TYR A 172 -19.86 11.83 13.29
CA TYR A 172 -18.67 11.43 12.54
C TYR A 172 -18.61 12.12 11.18
N GLN A 173 -17.65 13.04 11.03
CA GLN A 173 -17.56 13.93 9.85
C GLN A 173 -18.89 14.67 9.63
N GLU A 174 -19.39 14.73 8.39
CA GLU A 174 -20.70 15.25 8.02
C GLU A 174 -21.84 14.23 8.23
N GLY A 175 -21.55 13.12 8.91
CA GLY A 175 -22.45 11.98 9.11
C GLY A 175 -22.53 11.51 10.56
N VAL A 176 -22.97 10.27 10.75
CA VAL A 176 -23.22 9.70 12.07
C VAL A 176 -22.85 8.22 12.14
N ILE A 177 -22.23 7.83 13.25
CA ILE A 177 -21.99 6.43 13.63
C ILE A 177 -23.04 6.03 14.67
N LEU A 178 -23.77 4.97 14.38
CA LEU A 178 -24.81 4.40 15.21
C LEU A 178 -24.36 3.03 15.70
N LYS A 179 -23.97 2.95 16.98
CA LYS A 179 -23.69 1.66 17.61
C LYS A 179 -24.97 1.06 18.14
N GLY A 180 -25.06 -0.26 18.07
CA GLY A 180 -26.26 -0.97 18.47
C GLY A 180 -26.16 -2.47 18.26
N ASN A 181 -27.30 -3.13 18.35
CA ASN A 181 -27.41 -4.56 18.11
C ASN A 181 -28.27 -4.80 16.88
N LEU A 182 -27.72 -5.54 15.92
CA LEU A 182 -28.47 -6.08 14.79
C LEU A 182 -29.43 -7.17 15.30
N ARG A 183 -30.69 -7.13 14.88
CA ARG A 183 -31.75 -8.05 15.35
C ARG A 183 -32.23 -9.02 14.28
N GLY A 184 -32.11 -8.67 13.00
CA GLY A 184 -32.43 -9.53 11.86
C GLY A 184 -31.20 -9.99 11.05
N GLU A 185 -31.44 -10.60 9.89
CA GLU A 185 -30.37 -10.90 8.93
C GLU A 185 -29.78 -9.60 8.35
N ALA A 186 -28.47 -9.59 8.12
CA ALA A 186 -27.74 -8.39 7.75
C ALA A 186 -28.21 -7.80 6.39
N ASP A 187 -28.34 -8.64 5.36
CA ASP A 187 -28.78 -8.22 4.02
C ASP A 187 -30.19 -7.63 4.03
N SER A 188 -31.17 -8.37 4.58
CA SER A 188 -32.56 -7.91 4.62
C SER A 188 -32.71 -6.64 5.46
N THR A 189 -31.97 -6.54 6.55
CA THR A 189 -31.97 -5.35 7.42
C THR A 189 -31.35 -4.15 6.72
N HIS A 190 -30.21 -4.33 6.05
CA HIS A 190 -29.54 -3.27 5.29
C HIS A 190 -30.44 -2.76 4.17
N GLN A 191 -31.05 -3.66 3.39
CA GLN A 191 -31.94 -3.28 2.30
C GLN A 191 -33.15 -2.48 2.82
N HIS A 192 -33.84 -2.98 3.84
CA HIS A 192 -35.01 -2.31 4.42
C HIS A 192 -34.68 -0.93 5.01
N LEU A 193 -33.54 -0.81 5.71
CA LEU A 193 -33.11 0.47 6.27
C LEU A 193 -32.68 1.45 5.18
N THR A 194 -32.04 0.96 4.11
CA THR A 194 -31.65 1.79 2.95
C THR A 194 -32.88 2.32 2.22
N GLU A 195 -33.88 1.47 1.95
CA GLU A 195 -35.14 1.88 1.32
C GLU A 195 -35.87 2.95 2.16
N LYS A 196 -35.97 2.76 3.48
CA LYS A 196 -36.56 3.77 4.38
C LYS A 196 -35.79 5.08 4.42
N LEU A 197 -34.46 5.01 4.42
CA LEU A 197 -33.60 6.20 4.39
C LEU A 197 -33.83 6.99 3.09
N THR A 198 -33.86 6.29 1.96
CA THR A 198 -34.12 6.91 0.64
C THR A 198 -35.53 7.49 0.55
N LEU A 199 -36.54 6.85 1.13
CA LEU A 199 -37.91 7.38 1.16
C LEU A 199 -38.02 8.70 1.95
N LYS A 200 -37.25 8.87 3.02
CA LYS A 200 -37.32 10.06 3.89
C LYS A 200 -36.40 11.19 3.48
N LEU A 201 -35.17 10.87 3.07
CA LEU A 201 -34.10 11.84 2.83
C LEU A 201 -33.54 11.79 1.39
N GLY A 202 -34.18 11.01 0.51
CA GLY A 202 -33.74 10.84 -0.87
C GLY A 202 -32.34 10.24 -0.96
N ASP A 203 -31.58 10.69 -1.97
CA ASP A 203 -30.19 10.27 -2.21
C ASP A 203 -29.14 11.09 -1.43
N LYS A 204 -29.56 11.84 -0.40
CA LYS A 204 -28.65 12.71 0.37
C LYS A 204 -27.64 11.92 1.19
N TYR A 205 -28.00 10.72 1.64
CA TYR A 205 -27.19 9.89 2.53
C TYR A 205 -27.04 8.46 2.03
N ARG A 206 -25.94 7.82 2.45
CA ARG A 206 -25.62 6.41 2.21
C ARG A 206 -25.47 5.69 3.54
N LEU A 207 -26.05 4.51 3.64
CA LEU A 207 -26.02 3.66 4.83
C LEU A 207 -24.99 2.54 4.64
N PHE A 208 -23.98 2.53 5.50
CA PHE A 208 -22.96 1.49 5.57
C PHE A 208 -23.21 0.64 6.82
N LEU A 209 -23.36 -0.66 6.65
CA LEU A 209 -23.42 -1.66 7.72
C LEU A 209 -22.05 -2.34 7.79
N VAL A 210 -21.27 -2.01 8.82
CA VAL A 210 -19.88 -2.41 8.97
C VAL A 210 -19.60 -3.02 10.34
N GLU A 211 -18.52 -3.77 10.43
CA GLU A 211 -18.09 -4.42 11.66
C GLU A 211 -17.01 -3.57 12.39
N THR A 212 -17.14 -3.42 13.71
CA THR A 212 -16.12 -2.72 14.52
C THR A 212 -14.84 -3.55 14.69
N PRO A 213 -13.74 -2.93 15.15
CA PRO A 213 -12.56 -3.67 15.58
C PRO A 213 -12.84 -4.75 16.64
N GLU A 214 -13.91 -4.64 17.43
CA GLU A 214 -14.33 -5.67 18.41
C GLU A 214 -15.27 -6.74 17.84
N GLY A 215 -15.65 -6.65 16.57
CA GLY A 215 -16.54 -7.62 15.93
C GLY A 215 -18.03 -7.33 16.10
N LYS A 216 -18.39 -6.10 16.46
CA LYS A 216 -19.79 -5.71 16.68
C LYS A 216 -20.36 -4.97 15.46
N PRO A 217 -21.64 -5.18 15.12
CA PRO A 217 -22.27 -4.50 14.00
C PRO A 217 -22.50 -3.03 14.32
N VAL A 218 -22.16 -2.15 13.37
CA VAL A 218 -22.35 -0.70 13.48
C VAL A 218 -22.85 -0.16 12.15
N ILE A 219 -23.74 0.83 12.25
CA ILE A 219 -24.27 1.53 11.08
C ILE A 219 -23.59 2.90 10.99
N ILE A 220 -23.01 3.21 9.85
CA ILE A 220 -22.42 4.50 9.55
C ILE A 220 -23.23 5.13 8.43
N ILE A 221 -23.72 6.34 8.65
CA ILE A 221 -24.46 7.10 7.63
C ILE A 221 -23.61 8.30 7.25
N LEU A 222 -23.26 8.38 5.97
CA LEU A 222 -22.44 9.45 5.39
C LEU A 222 -23.21 10.15 4.27
N PRO A 223 -22.95 11.44 4.00
CA PRO A 223 -23.55 12.12 2.87
C PRO A 223 -23.04 11.54 1.54
N SER A 224 -23.88 11.56 0.50
CA SER A 224 -23.53 11.07 -0.84
C SER A 224 -22.45 11.92 -1.54
N THR A 225 -22.10 13.09 -1.00
CA THR A 225 -20.93 13.88 -1.40
C THR A 225 -19.60 13.15 -1.22
N ASN A 226 -19.57 12.15 -0.32
CA ASN A 226 -18.42 11.29 -0.06
C ASN A 226 -18.31 10.08 -1.00
N ASP A 227 -19.28 9.90 -1.90
CA ASP A 227 -19.29 8.80 -2.87
C ASP A 227 -18.00 8.85 -3.74
N PRO A 228 -17.50 7.69 -4.20
CA PRO A 228 -16.37 7.66 -5.12
C PRO A 228 -16.65 8.54 -6.34
N LYS A 229 -15.73 9.48 -6.61
CA LYS A 229 -15.85 10.40 -7.74
C LYS A 229 -15.27 9.77 -8.99
N SER A 230 -15.89 10.03 -10.14
CA SER A 230 -15.35 9.66 -11.44
C SER A 230 -14.00 10.32 -11.70
N LEU A 231 -13.17 9.71 -12.56
CA LEU A 231 -11.88 10.26 -12.93
C LEU A 231 -11.97 11.71 -13.46
N THR A 232 -11.07 12.56 -12.96
CA THR A 232 -10.92 13.93 -13.48
C THR A 232 -10.28 13.92 -14.87
N LEU A 233 -10.40 15.02 -15.62
CA LEU A 233 -9.78 15.11 -16.96
C LEU A 233 -8.27 14.89 -16.91
N ALA A 234 -7.58 15.45 -15.91
CA ALA A 234 -6.15 15.25 -15.70
C ALA A 234 -5.81 13.77 -15.43
N GLN A 235 -6.64 13.07 -14.67
CA GLN A 235 -6.45 11.64 -14.41
C GLN A 235 -6.71 10.79 -15.66
N LYS A 236 -7.70 11.14 -16.48
CA LYS A 236 -7.94 10.47 -17.77
C LYS A 236 -6.76 10.65 -18.73
N ASN A 237 -6.20 11.87 -18.80
CA ASN A 237 -5.00 12.14 -19.60
C ASN A 237 -3.80 11.36 -19.06
N LEU A 238 -3.63 11.27 -17.74
CA LEU A 238 -2.58 10.44 -17.12
C LEU A 238 -2.76 8.96 -17.48
N ALA A 239 -3.99 8.43 -17.43
CA ALA A 239 -4.27 7.05 -17.83
C ALA A 239 -3.89 6.80 -19.30
N LEU A 240 -4.17 7.75 -20.20
CA LEU A 240 -3.77 7.66 -21.60
C LEU A 240 -2.24 7.67 -21.78
N VAL A 241 -1.53 8.57 -21.08
CA VAL A 241 -0.06 8.62 -21.12
C VAL A 241 0.54 7.31 -20.62
N LEU A 242 0.03 6.77 -19.52
CA LEU A 242 0.48 5.50 -18.96
C LEU A 242 0.16 4.31 -19.88
N PHE A 243 -0.99 4.32 -20.54
CA PHE A 243 -1.34 3.34 -21.55
C PHE A 243 -0.34 3.34 -22.71
N LEU A 244 -0.05 4.50 -23.30
CA LEU A 244 0.94 4.63 -24.38
C LEU A 244 2.35 4.25 -23.92
N ALA A 245 2.74 4.67 -22.71
CA ALA A 245 4.02 4.27 -22.11
C ALA A 245 4.11 2.75 -21.93
N THR A 246 3.02 2.10 -21.53
CA THR A 246 2.96 0.64 -21.35
C THR A 246 3.05 -0.10 -22.68
N ILE A 247 2.47 0.45 -23.76
CA ILE A 247 2.65 -0.11 -25.11
C ILE A 247 4.14 -0.10 -25.45
N PHE A 248 4.80 1.05 -25.26
CA PHE A 248 6.22 1.20 -25.55
C PHE A 248 7.09 0.25 -24.70
N THR A 249 6.88 0.20 -23.39
CA THR A 249 7.67 -0.70 -22.52
C THR A 249 7.39 -2.18 -22.81
N SER A 250 6.18 -2.53 -23.22
CA SER A 250 5.84 -3.89 -23.66
C SER A 250 6.59 -4.27 -24.93
N MET A 251 6.65 -3.35 -25.91
CA MET A 251 7.43 -3.57 -27.13
C MET A 251 8.93 -3.69 -26.82
N GLU A 252 9.47 -2.81 -25.96
CA GLU A 252 10.88 -2.87 -25.55
C GLU A 252 11.19 -4.20 -24.82
N ALA A 253 10.34 -4.62 -23.88
CA ALA A 253 10.54 -5.88 -23.15
C ALA A 253 10.58 -7.10 -24.10
N ILE A 254 9.72 -7.10 -25.13
CA ILE A 254 9.72 -8.16 -26.14
C ILE A 254 10.91 -8.05 -27.09
N ALA A 255 11.35 -6.84 -27.46
CA ALA A 255 12.57 -6.66 -28.24
C ALA A 255 13.78 -7.24 -27.49
N LEU A 256 13.91 -6.91 -26.20
CA LEU A 256 14.95 -7.43 -25.32
C LEU A 256 14.86 -8.96 -25.19
N LEU A 257 13.64 -9.50 -25.11
CA LEU A 257 13.41 -10.93 -25.14
C LEU A 257 13.94 -11.58 -26.43
N LEU A 258 13.75 -10.93 -27.58
CA LEU A 258 14.28 -11.37 -28.88
C LEU A 258 15.77 -11.04 -29.08
N GLY A 259 16.44 -10.46 -28.07
CA GLY A 259 17.88 -10.21 -28.08
C GLY A 259 18.33 -8.90 -28.73
N PHE A 260 17.46 -7.89 -28.85
CA PHE A 260 17.83 -6.57 -29.37
C PHE A 260 17.11 -5.41 -28.66
N ASP A 261 17.63 -4.20 -28.78
CA ASP A 261 16.98 -2.98 -28.28
C ASP A 261 16.09 -2.35 -29.36
N LEU A 262 14.84 -1.97 -29.01
CA LEU A 262 13.90 -1.43 -29.99
C LEU A 262 14.31 -0.04 -30.47
N VAL A 263 14.83 0.77 -29.55
CA VAL A 263 15.18 2.18 -29.82
C VAL A 263 16.31 2.29 -30.84
N GLY A 264 17.36 1.47 -30.74
CA GLY A 264 18.46 1.44 -31.70
C GLY A 264 18.12 0.68 -32.98
N ASN A 265 17.15 -0.25 -32.96
CA ASN A 265 16.78 -1.09 -34.09
C ASN A 265 15.31 -0.93 -34.51
N TRP A 266 14.85 0.32 -34.67
CA TRP A 266 13.44 0.61 -34.96
C TRP A 266 12.89 -0.13 -36.19
N ASN A 267 13.73 -0.45 -37.17
CA ASN A 267 13.35 -1.18 -38.39
C ASN A 267 12.80 -2.59 -38.12
N ARG A 268 13.10 -3.18 -36.95
CA ARG A 268 12.70 -4.55 -36.55
C ARG A 268 11.41 -4.60 -35.73
N TYR A 269 10.68 -3.49 -35.60
CA TYR A 269 9.45 -3.43 -34.80
C TYR A 269 8.38 -4.47 -35.22
N GLN A 270 8.41 -4.91 -36.48
CA GLN A 270 7.49 -5.92 -37.02
C GLN A 270 7.69 -7.31 -36.40
N GLU A 271 8.90 -7.64 -35.93
CA GLU A 271 9.20 -8.89 -35.22
C GLU A 271 8.58 -8.88 -33.82
N VAL A 272 8.45 -7.70 -33.21
CA VAL A 272 7.95 -7.49 -31.84
C VAL A 272 6.42 -7.46 -31.79
N LEU A 273 5.80 -6.91 -32.83
CA LEU A 273 4.37 -6.59 -32.84
C LEU A 273 3.45 -7.79 -32.53
N PRO A 274 3.64 -9.00 -33.10
CA PRO A 274 2.76 -10.14 -32.81
C PRO A 274 2.77 -10.56 -31.34
N LEU A 275 3.95 -10.61 -30.71
CA LEU A 275 4.08 -10.94 -29.30
C LEU A 275 3.53 -9.82 -28.40
N CYS A 276 3.70 -8.57 -28.81
CA CYS A 276 3.14 -7.41 -28.08
C CYS A 276 1.62 -7.45 -28.08
N ILE A 277 1.01 -7.73 -29.24
CA ILE A 277 -0.44 -7.95 -29.34
C ILE A 277 -0.89 -9.07 -28.41
N GLY A 278 -0.16 -10.20 -28.39
CA GLY A 278 -0.47 -11.30 -27.48
C GLY A 278 -0.40 -10.90 -26.00
N LEU A 279 0.56 -10.06 -25.59
CA LEU A 279 0.64 -9.55 -24.22
C LEU A 279 -0.56 -8.63 -23.90
N TRP A 280 -0.92 -7.77 -24.83
CA TRP A 280 -2.08 -6.89 -24.69
C TRP A 280 -3.40 -7.64 -24.64
N ILE A 281 -3.54 -8.76 -25.36
CA ILE A 281 -4.72 -9.63 -25.23
C ILE A 281 -4.86 -10.14 -23.80
N ILE A 282 -3.76 -10.53 -23.14
CA ILE A 282 -3.76 -10.98 -21.74
C ILE A 282 -4.18 -9.84 -20.81
N LEU A 283 -3.54 -8.68 -20.94
CA LEU A 283 -3.84 -7.51 -20.10
C LEU A 283 -5.29 -7.05 -20.27
N LEU A 284 -5.79 -6.97 -21.51
CA LEU A 284 -7.16 -6.57 -21.79
C LEU A 284 -8.17 -7.63 -21.32
N ALA A 285 -7.86 -8.93 -21.44
CA ALA A 285 -8.74 -9.98 -20.93
C ALA A 285 -8.91 -9.87 -19.40
N HIS A 286 -7.83 -9.55 -18.67
CA HIS A 286 -7.88 -9.27 -17.23
C HIS A 286 -8.81 -8.08 -16.94
N GLU A 287 -8.58 -6.93 -17.58
CA GLU A 287 -9.38 -5.73 -17.35
C GLU A 287 -10.85 -5.90 -17.77
N MET A 288 -11.12 -6.60 -18.87
CA MET A 288 -12.47 -6.95 -19.30
C MET A 288 -13.19 -7.83 -18.28
N GLY A 289 -12.49 -8.74 -17.59
CA GLY A 289 -13.06 -9.55 -16.52
C GLY A 289 -13.65 -8.70 -15.40
N HIS A 290 -12.89 -7.70 -14.94
CA HIS A 290 -13.39 -6.71 -13.97
C HIS A 290 -14.60 -5.95 -14.52
N GLN A 291 -14.48 -5.39 -15.74
CA GLN A 291 -15.52 -4.54 -16.34
C GLN A 291 -16.85 -5.28 -16.55
N ILE A 292 -16.81 -6.52 -17.02
CA ILE A 292 -18.01 -7.33 -17.29
C ILE A 292 -18.75 -7.64 -15.98
N ILE A 293 -18.04 -8.09 -14.94
CA ILE A 293 -18.67 -8.42 -13.66
C ILE A 293 -19.06 -7.16 -12.88
N GLY A 294 -18.30 -6.07 -13.01
CA GLY A 294 -18.67 -4.76 -12.48
C GLY A 294 -20.00 -4.28 -13.07
N ALA A 295 -20.11 -4.27 -14.41
CA ALA A 295 -21.33 -3.87 -15.11
C ALA A 295 -22.53 -4.75 -14.73
N LYS A 296 -22.34 -6.07 -14.62
CA LYS A 296 -23.41 -7.01 -14.21
C LYS A 296 -23.95 -6.71 -12.81
N ASN A 297 -23.12 -6.18 -11.92
CA ASN A 297 -23.49 -5.83 -10.54
C ASN A 297 -23.75 -4.32 -10.34
N ASN A 298 -23.92 -3.55 -11.41
CA ASN A 298 -24.12 -2.08 -11.37
C ASN A 298 -22.99 -1.32 -10.65
N VAL A 299 -21.77 -1.86 -10.64
CA VAL A 299 -20.59 -1.23 -10.08
C VAL A 299 -19.76 -0.60 -11.20
N LYS A 300 -19.51 0.70 -11.12
CA LYS A 300 -18.70 1.44 -12.09
C LYS A 300 -17.22 1.29 -11.76
N ILE A 301 -16.43 0.90 -12.76
CA ILE A 301 -14.99 0.73 -12.65
C ILE A 301 -14.31 1.75 -13.55
N SER A 302 -13.29 2.43 -13.03
CA SER A 302 -12.54 3.45 -13.75
C SER A 302 -11.80 2.89 -14.95
N LEU A 303 -11.31 3.78 -15.81
CA LEU A 303 -10.28 3.41 -16.78
C LEU A 303 -9.03 2.88 -16.05
N PRO A 304 -8.37 1.83 -16.57
CA PRO A 304 -7.20 1.24 -15.96
C PRO A 304 -5.97 2.16 -16.09
N PHE A 305 -5.23 2.32 -14.99
CA PHE A 305 -3.92 2.98 -14.99
C PHE A 305 -2.84 1.90 -15.14
N PHE A 306 -2.45 1.64 -16.38
CA PHE A 306 -1.37 0.67 -16.66
C PHE A 306 -0.05 1.12 -16.05
N LEU A 307 0.69 0.16 -15.50
CA LEU A 307 1.99 0.40 -14.87
C LEU A 307 3.11 -0.06 -15.82
N PRO A 308 3.78 0.85 -16.53
CA PRO A 308 4.82 0.49 -17.48
C PRO A 308 6.08 -0.02 -16.78
N THR A 309 6.72 -1.04 -17.34
CA THR A 309 8.01 -1.56 -16.87
C THR A 309 8.78 -2.20 -18.02
N ILE A 310 10.08 -1.92 -18.11
CA ILE A 310 10.92 -2.50 -19.16
C ILE A 310 11.21 -3.99 -18.89
N GLN A 311 11.21 -4.42 -17.62
CA GLN A 311 11.67 -5.77 -17.25
C GLN A 311 10.72 -6.88 -17.72
N ILE A 312 9.41 -6.65 -17.66
CA ILE A 312 8.37 -7.62 -18.04
C ILE A 312 7.28 -7.01 -18.95
N GLY A 313 7.49 -5.79 -19.44
CA GLY A 313 6.57 -5.04 -20.29
C GLY A 313 5.53 -4.22 -19.52
N SER A 314 4.80 -4.85 -18.60
CA SER A 314 3.77 -4.21 -17.77
C SER A 314 3.67 -4.89 -16.41
N PHE A 315 3.35 -4.13 -15.36
CA PHE A 315 2.91 -4.69 -14.07
C PHE A 315 1.39 -4.88 -13.99
N GLY A 316 0.70 -4.84 -15.13
CA GLY A 316 -0.76 -4.80 -15.18
C GLY A 316 -1.28 -3.37 -15.01
N ALA A 317 -2.47 -3.22 -14.48
CA ALA A 317 -3.09 -1.93 -14.24
C ALA A 317 -3.66 -1.80 -12.84
N ILE A 318 -3.75 -0.55 -12.38
CA ILE A 318 -4.50 -0.19 -11.19
C ILE A 318 -5.89 0.26 -11.63
N THR A 319 -6.93 -0.46 -11.20
CA THR A 319 -8.33 -0.09 -11.38
C THR A 319 -8.94 0.43 -10.08
N ARG A 320 -9.77 1.46 -10.20
CA ARG A 320 -10.48 2.08 -9.07
C ARG A 320 -11.98 1.92 -9.25
N PHE A 321 -12.69 1.75 -8.15
CA PHE A 321 -14.15 1.81 -8.15
C PHE A 321 -14.61 3.28 -8.19
N GLU A 322 -15.47 3.60 -9.16
CA GLU A 322 -16.13 4.91 -9.30
C GLU A 322 -17.56 4.91 -8.73
N SER A 323 -17.96 3.83 -8.08
CA SER A 323 -19.22 3.73 -7.33
C SER A 323 -19.01 2.92 -6.06
N LEU A 324 -19.97 3.01 -5.14
CA LEU A 324 -19.98 2.15 -3.96
C LEU A 324 -20.28 0.69 -4.36
N ILE A 325 -19.74 -0.24 -3.58
CA ILE A 325 -19.91 -1.67 -3.76
C ILE A 325 -21.05 -2.12 -2.83
N PRO A 326 -22.05 -2.88 -3.30
CA PRO A 326 -23.18 -3.30 -2.47
C PRO A 326 -22.75 -4.14 -1.26
N ASP A 327 -21.98 -5.19 -1.50
CA ASP A 327 -21.62 -6.16 -0.47
C ASP A 327 -20.24 -6.78 -0.72
N ARG A 328 -19.78 -7.63 0.20
CA ARG A 328 -18.51 -8.37 0.08
C ARG A 328 -18.52 -9.43 -1.03
N THR A 329 -19.67 -9.97 -1.38
CA THR A 329 -19.81 -10.96 -2.46
C THR A 329 -19.53 -10.32 -3.81
N VAL A 330 -20.07 -9.12 -4.06
CA VAL A 330 -19.79 -8.35 -5.28
C VAL A 330 -18.32 -7.91 -5.33
N LEU A 331 -17.74 -7.49 -4.20
CA LEU A 331 -16.30 -7.20 -4.12
C LEU A 331 -15.46 -8.43 -4.53
N PHE A 332 -15.81 -9.61 -4.02
CA PHE A 332 -15.16 -10.86 -4.40
C PHE A 332 -15.34 -11.15 -5.90
N ASP A 333 -16.57 -11.13 -6.41
CA ASP A 333 -16.88 -11.53 -7.78
C ASP A 333 -16.13 -10.67 -8.79
N ILE A 334 -16.05 -9.35 -8.57
CA ILE A 334 -15.29 -8.43 -9.43
C ILE A 334 -13.78 -8.68 -9.31
N SER A 335 -13.26 -8.83 -8.08
CA SER A 335 -11.82 -8.99 -7.83
C SER A 335 -11.29 -10.34 -8.28
N PHE A 336 -12.13 -11.37 -8.32
CA PHE A 336 -11.81 -12.69 -8.86
C PHE A 336 -11.83 -12.70 -10.39
N ALA A 337 -12.79 -12.01 -11.00
CA ALA A 337 -13.05 -12.10 -12.44
C ALA A 337 -11.86 -11.69 -13.32
N GLY A 338 -11.19 -10.58 -12.99
CA GLY A 338 -10.04 -10.10 -13.77
C GLY A 338 -8.85 -11.05 -13.74
N PRO A 339 -8.33 -11.42 -12.57
CA PRO A 339 -7.24 -12.39 -12.49
C PRO A 339 -7.63 -13.77 -13.02
N ALA A 340 -8.88 -14.21 -12.87
CA ALA A 340 -9.32 -15.49 -13.45
C ALA A 340 -9.28 -15.46 -14.99
N SER A 341 -9.78 -14.40 -15.64
CA SER A 341 -9.73 -14.28 -17.10
C SER A 341 -8.29 -14.13 -17.60
N GLY A 342 -7.48 -13.28 -16.95
CA GLY A 342 -6.06 -13.11 -17.25
C GLY A 342 -5.28 -14.42 -17.12
N PHE A 343 -5.52 -15.19 -16.05
CA PHE A 343 -4.89 -16.48 -15.81
C PHE A 343 -5.27 -17.51 -16.88
N VAL A 344 -6.56 -17.63 -17.22
CA VAL A 344 -7.02 -18.60 -18.25
C VAL A 344 -6.42 -18.30 -19.62
N VAL A 345 -6.40 -17.02 -20.03
CA VAL A 345 -5.81 -16.62 -21.32
C VAL A 345 -4.29 -16.87 -21.31
N SER A 346 -3.60 -16.47 -20.25
CA SER A 346 -2.15 -16.67 -20.10
C SER A 346 -1.78 -18.15 -20.10
N LEU A 347 -2.51 -18.98 -19.36
CA LEU A 347 -2.31 -20.42 -19.32
C LEU A 347 -2.55 -21.05 -20.69
N THR A 348 -3.59 -20.63 -21.41
CA THR A 348 -3.87 -21.12 -22.77
C THR A 348 -2.71 -20.80 -23.71
N ILE A 349 -2.22 -19.56 -23.70
CA ILE A 349 -1.07 -19.14 -24.52
C ILE A 349 0.19 -19.91 -24.13
N LEU A 350 0.43 -20.13 -22.83
CA LEU A 350 1.56 -20.91 -22.33
C LEU A 350 1.51 -22.35 -22.85
N LEU A 351 0.35 -23.02 -22.74
CA LEU A 351 0.16 -24.40 -23.19
C LEU A 351 0.32 -24.52 -24.71
N LEU A 352 -0.24 -23.58 -25.47
CA LEU A 352 -0.01 -23.51 -26.93
C LEU A 352 1.47 -23.31 -27.24
N GLY A 353 2.16 -22.47 -26.48
CA GLY A 353 3.60 -22.27 -26.56
C GLY A 353 4.36 -23.59 -26.37
N PHE A 354 4.03 -24.37 -25.33
CA PHE A 354 4.62 -25.69 -25.11
C PHE A 354 4.36 -26.66 -26.27
N VAL A 355 3.13 -26.74 -26.77
CA VAL A 355 2.76 -27.67 -27.86
C VAL A 355 3.47 -27.31 -29.16
N VAL A 356 3.64 -26.03 -29.46
CA VAL A 356 4.29 -25.55 -30.68
C VAL A 356 5.82 -25.55 -30.56
N SER A 357 6.36 -25.62 -29.33
CA SER A 357 7.80 -25.72 -29.07
C SER A 357 8.33 -27.09 -29.53
N GLY A 358 8.81 -27.16 -30.77
CA GLY A 358 9.41 -28.35 -31.37
C GLY A 358 10.81 -28.09 -31.92
N SER A 359 11.39 -29.09 -32.58
CA SER A 359 12.76 -29.10 -33.12
C SER A 359 13.07 -28.06 -34.21
N GLY A 360 12.07 -27.29 -34.65
CA GLY A 360 12.24 -26.13 -35.54
C GLY A 360 12.25 -24.77 -34.83
N SER A 361 12.17 -24.74 -33.49
CA SER A 361 12.20 -23.49 -32.72
C SER A 361 13.62 -22.94 -32.71
N THR A 362 13.78 -21.65 -33.03
CA THR A 362 15.10 -20.98 -33.07
C THR A 362 15.46 -20.28 -31.77
N PHE A 363 14.52 -20.20 -30.81
CA PHE A 363 14.71 -19.47 -29.57
C PHE A 363 15.06 -20.44 -28.44
N GLU A 364 16.31 -20.44 -28.00
CA GLU A 364 16.78 -21.30 -26.91
C GLU A 364 16.73 -20.60 -25.56
N ILE A 365 16.17 -21.29 -24.57
CA ILE A 365 16.12 -20.82 -23.18
C ILE A 365 16.94 -21.76 -22.30
N PRO A 366 17.80 -21.22 -21.41
CA PRO A 366 18.45 -21.99 -20.38
C PRO A 366 17.45 -22.77 -19.51
N THR A 367 17.74 -24.04 -19.24
CA THR A 367 16.82 -24.93 -18.50
C THR A 367 16.54 -24.43 -17.07
N ASN A 368 17.46 -23.67 -16.47
CA ASN A 368 17.25 -23.04 -15.16
C ASN A 368 16.07 -22.06 -15.12
N PHE A 369 15.63 -21.53 -16.27
CA PHE A 369 14.45 -20.68 -16.39
C PHE A 369 13.20 -21.39 -15.86
N PHE A 370 13.04 -22.68 -16.18
CA PHE A 370 11.89 -23.48 -15.73
C PHE A 370 11.89 -23.75 -14.22
N GLN A 371 13.03 -23.54 -13.55
CA GLN A 371 13.11 -23.60 -12.08
C GLN A 371 12.61 -22.29 -11.44
N GLY A 372 12.40 -21.21 -12.21
CA GLY A 372 11.91 -19.93 -11.70
C GLY A 372 10.44 -19.93 -11.25
N SER A 373 9.70 -21.00 -11.54
CA SER A 373 8.27 -21.12 -11.22
C SER A 373 7.89 -22.59 -11.02
N ILE A 374 7.27 -22.93 -9.90
CA ILE A 374 6.78 -24.30 -9.65
C ILE A 374 5.76 -24.70 -10.72
N LEU A 375 4.79 -23.83 -11.02
CA LEU A 375 3.75 -24.13 -12.00
C LEU A 375 4.34 -24.37 -13.40
N VAL A 376 5.16 -23.44 -13.88
CA VAL A 376 5.75 -23.56 -15.23
C VAL A 376 6.74 -24.70 -15.31
N GLY A 377 7.54 -24.96 -14.27
CA GLY A 377 8.46 -26.09 -14.26
C GLY A 377 7.76 -27.45 -14.28
N ILE A 378 6.65 -27.61 -13.55
CA ILE A 378 5.83 -28.83 -13.61
C ILE A 378 5.23 -29.01 -15.01
N LEU A 379 4.67 -27.95 -15.60
CA LEU A 379 4.13 -28.01 -16.96
C LEU A 379 5.24 -28.33 -17.98
N ALA A 380 6.38 -27.63 -17.91
CA ALA A 380 7.52 -27.89 -18.78
C ALA A 380 7.97 -29.35 -18.70
N LYS A 381 7.99 -29.96 -17.50
CA LYS A 381 8.30 -31.39 -17.35
C LYS A 381 7.35 -32.28 -18.13
N LEU A 382 6.05 -31.98 -18.11
CA LEU A 382 5.05 -32.77 -18.83
C LEU A 382 5.23 -32.70 -20.36
N PHE A 383 5.66 -31.55 -20.89
CA PHE A 383 5.79 -31.34 -22.34
C PHE A 383 7.18 -31.69 -22.90
N PHE A 384 8.25 -31.31 -22.20
CA PHE A 384 9.63 -31.44 -22.68
C PHE A 384 10.37 -32.66 -22.14
N ASN A 385 9.93 -33.21 -20.99
CA ASN A 385 10.47 -34.42 -20.37
C ASN A 385 12.02 -34.50 -20.40
N SER A 386 12.61 -35.35 -21.25
CA SER A 386 14.06 -35.56 -21.35
C SER A 386 14.83 -34.35 -21.87
N SER A 387 14.20 -33.45 -22.62
CA SER A 387 14.83 -32.22 -23.10
C SER A 387 15.18 -31.27 -21.96
N LEU A 388 14.59 -31.41 -20.77
CA LEU A 388 14.97 -30.60 -19.60
C LEU A 388 16.26 -31.07 -18.92
N GLN A 389 16.97 -32.04 -19.47
CA GLN A 389 18.29 -32.45 -18.98
C GLN A 389 19.43 -31.79 -19.76
N SER A 390 19.14 -31.12 -20.89
CA SER A 390 20.13 -30.29 -21.60
C SER A 390 20.31 -28.93 -20.94
N GLU A 391 21.38 -28.22 -21.32
CA GLU A 391 21.68 -26.87 -20.83
C GLU A 391 20.63 -25.85 -21.27
N SER A 392 20.12 -25.98 -22.50
CA SER A 392 19.07 -25.15 -23.08
C SER A 392 17.98 -26.00 -23.72
N VAL A 393 16.78 -25.43 -23.81
CA VAL A 393 15.63 -25.99 -24.54
C VAL A 393 15.16 -24.98 -25.57
N ALA A 394 15.02 -25.42 -26.81
CA ALA A 394 14.43 -24.63 -27.87
C ALA A 394 12.91 -24.53 -27.67
N VAL A 395 12.38 -23.31 -27.60
CA VAL A 395 10.97 -23.05 -27.34
C VAL A 395 10.40 -22.00 -28.29
N ASN A 396 9.08 -22.01 -28.42
CA ASN A 396 8.35 -20.94 -29.09
C ASN A 396 8.21 -19.74 -28.13
N PRO A 397 8.46 -18.49 -28.58
CA PRO A 397 8.30 -17.28 -27.74
C PRO A 397 6.90 -17.11 -27.12
N LEU A 398 5.85 -17.72 -27.70
CA LEU A 398 4.52 -17.76 -27.10
C LEU A 398 4.51 -18.41 -25.70
N MET A 399 5.39 -19.37 -25.45
CA MET A 399 5.54 -19.99 -24.12
C MET A 399 5.93 -18.94 -23.09
N ILE A 400 6.93 -18.12 -23.41
CA ILE A 400 7.44 -17.07 -22.52
C ILE A 400 6.37 -16.01 -22.33
N LEU A 401 5.65 -15.66 -23.39
CA LEU A 401 4.55 -14.71 -23.34
C LEU A 401 3.44 -15.17 -22.38
N GLY A 402 3.05 -16.45 -22.45
CA GLY A 402 2.09 -17.03 -21.53
C GLY A 402 2.58 -17.01 -20.08
N TRP A 403 3.87 -17.33 -19.86
CA TRP A 403 4.49 -17.21 -18.53
C TRP A 403 4.51 -15.76 -18.01
N LEU A 404 4.87 -14.79 -18.84
CA LEU A 404 4.84 -13.36 -18.48
C LEU A 404 3.42 -12.95 -18.05
N GLY A 405 2.39 -13.37 -18.80
CA GLY A 405 1.00 -13.14 -18.43
C GLY A 405 0.65 -13.73 -17.07
N LEU A 406 1.04 -14.98 -16.81
CA LEU A 406 0.83 -15.62 -15.50
C LEU A 406 1.55 -14.86 -14.38
N VAL A 407 2.77 -14.39 -14.60
CA VAL A 407 3.52 -13.59 -13.61
C VAL A 407 2.80 -12.27 -13.32
N ILE A 408 2.36 -11.54 -14.36
CA ILE A 408 1.63 -10.27 -14.19
C ILE A 408 0.35 -10.50 -13.39
N THR A 409 -0.45 -11.49 -13.78
CA THR A 409 -1.68 -11.85 -13.04
C THR A 409 -1.37 -12.29 -11.61
N ALA A 410 -0.30 -13.07 -11.40
CA ALA A 410 0.08 -13.55 -10.08
C ALA A 410 0.50 -12.40 -9.15
N LEU A 411 1.20 -11.39 -9.67
CA LEU A 411 1.58 -10.20 -8.91
C LEU A 411 0.36 -9.40 -8.45
N ASN A 412 -0.66 -9.25 -9.30
CA ASN A 412 -1.94 -8.62 -8.92
C ASN A 412 -2.75 -9.47 -7.91
N LEU A 413 -2.49 -10.77 -7.83
CA LEU A 413 -3.08 -11.69 -6.85
C LEU A 413 -2.33 -11.76 -5.52
N LEU A 414 -1.25 -10.98 -5.34
CA LEU A 414 -0.60 -10.89 -4.04
C LEU A 414 -1.60 -10.37 -2.99
N PRO A 415 -1.66 -10.97 -1.79
CA PRO A 415 -2.64 -10.61 -0.77
C PRO A 415 -2.21 -9.31 -0.06
N ALA A 416 -2.33 -8.18 -0.76
CA ALA A 416 -1.90 -6.88 -0.26
C ALA A 416 -2.81 -5.73 -0.75
N GLY A 417 -3.46 -5.09 0.22
CA GLY A 417 -4.18 -3.83 0.07
C GLY A 417 -5.21 -3.83 -1.06
N GLN A 418 -5.10 -2.87 -2.00
CA GLN A 418 -6.04 -2.69 -3.12
C GLN A 418 -5.75 -3.59 -4.34
N LEU A 419 -4.71 -4.42 -4.29
CA LEU A 419 -4.52 -5.44 -5.32
C LEU A 419 -5.69 -6.42 -5.34
N ASP A 420 -5.90 -7.11 -6.46
CA ASP A 420 -7.02 -8.06 -6.61
C ASP A 420 -6.96 -9.16 -5.54
N GLY A 421 -5.76 -9.67 -5.24
CA GLY A 421 -5.55 -10.62 -4.14
C GLY A 421 -5.89 -10.03 -2.77
N GLY A 422 -5.55 -8.75 -2.55
CA GLY A 422 -5.92 -8.02 -1.33
C GLY A 422 -7.43 -7.87 -1.17
N ARG A 423 -8.12 -7.49 -2.26
CA ARG A 423 -9.59 -7.37 -2.32
C ARG A 423 -10.28 -8.73 -2.13
N ILE A 424 -9.75 -9.82 -2.69
CA ILE A 424 -10.24 -11.19 -2.45
C ILE A 424 -10.13 -11.54 -0.96
N ILE A 425 -8.97 -11.33 -0.34
CA ILE A 425 -8.78 -11.58 1.10
C ILE A 425 -9.69 -10.71 1.95
N GLN A 426 -9.87 -9.44 1.58
CA GLN A 426 -10.77 -8.52 2.27
C GLN A 426 -12.23 -8.98 2.16
N ALA A 427 -12.65 -9.45 0.99
CA ALA A 427 -14.00 -9.95 0.78
C ALA A 427 -14.27 -11.24 1.57
N ILE A 428 -13.33 -12.19 1.60
CA ILE A 428 -13.52 -13.48 2.29
C ILE A 428 -13.34 -13.35 3.81
N TYR A 429 -12.27 -12.70 4.26
CA TYR A 429 -11.85 -12.72 5.67
C TYR A 429 -11.96 -11.37 6.39
N GLY A 430 -12.50 -10.36 5.71
CA GLY A 430 -12.68 -9.02 6.25
C GLY A 430 -11.39 -8.17 6.28
N ARG A 431 -11.58 -6.92 6.72
CA ARG A 431 -10.56 -5.86 6.69
C ARG A 431 -9.34 -6.14 7.55
N LYS A 432 -9.54 -6.72 8.74
CA LYS A 432 -8.45 -7.01 9.70
C LYS A 432 -7.45 -7.99 9.12
N THR A 433 -7.95 -9.06 8.51
CA THR A 433 -7.13 -10.10 7.90
C THR A 433 -6.41 -9.58 6.67
N CYS A 434 -7.08 -8.82 5.80
CA CYS A 434 -6.43 -8.17 4.66
C CYS A 434 -5.29 -7.26 5.11
N ARG A 435 -5.48 -6.45 6.15
CA ARG A 435 -4.41 -5.59 6.69
C ARG A 435 -3.18 -6.38 7.16
N ARG A 436 -3.41 -7.49 7.86
CA ARG A 436 -2.33 -8.40 8.31
C ARG A 436 -1.63 -9.05 7.12
N ALA A 437 -2.40 -9.48 6.12
CA ALA A 437 -1.87 -10.07 4.89
C ALA A 437 -1.02 -9.07 4.11
N THR A 438 -1.44 -7.80 3.99
CA THR A 438 -0.64 -6.73 3.37
C THR A 438 0.71 -6.56 4.04
N ILE A 439 0.73 -6.51 5.38
CA ILE A 439 1.97 -6.39 6.15
C ILE A 439 2.84 -7.63 5.93
N GLY A 440 2.26 -8.83 5.99
CA GLY A 440 2.96 -10.09 5.72
C GLY A 440 3.58 -10.13 4.33
N THR A 441 2.84 -9.75 3.29
CA THR A 441 3.30 -9.67 1.90
C THR A 441 4.47 -8.69 1.77
N LEU A 442 4.39 -7.50 2.36
CA LEU A 442 5.48 -6.51 2.34
C LEU A 442 6.74 -7.04 3.04
N ILE A 443 6.60 -7.73 4.17
CA ILE A 443 7.74 -8.37 4.87
C ILE A 443 8.39 -9.43 3.99
N VAL A 444 7.58 -10.32 3.40
CA VAL A 444 8.08 -11.39 2.51
C VAL A 444 8.80 -10.79 1.30
N LEU A 445 8.19 -9.83 0.61
CA LEU A 445 8.84 -9.15 -0.53
C LEU A 445 10.14 -8.44 -0.10
N GLY A 446 10.15 -7.81 1.08
CA GLY A 446 11.35 -7.19 1.64
C GLY A 446 12.48 -8.20 1.89
N ILE A 447 12.18 -9.33 2.50
CA ILE A 447 13.15 -10.42 2.74
C ILE A 447 13.66 -10.98 1.41
N VAL A 448 12.76 -11.29 0.48
CA VAL A 448 13.12 -11.84 -0.84
C VAL A 448 14.01 -10.87 -1.61
N SER A 449 13.73 -9.57 -1.52
CA SER A 449 14.54 -8.52 -2.15
C SER A 449 15.97 -8.45 -1.59
N ILE A 450 16.13 -8.65 -0.27
CA ILE A 450 17.45 -8.66 0.39
C ILE A 450 18.22 -9.93 0.04
N LEU A 451 17.55 -11.08 0.01
CA LEU A 451 18.18 -12.38 -0.27
C LEU A 451 18.53 -12.57 -1.75
N ASN A 452 17.82 -11.90 -2.66
CA ASN A 452 18.03 -12.01 -4.11
C ASN A 452 18.27 -10.63 -4.76
N PRO A 453 19.39 -9.94 -4.44
CA PRO A 453 19.63 -8.58 -4.91
C PRO A 453 19.78 -8.46 -6.44
N ILE A 454 20.00 -9.57 -7.13
CA ILE A 454 20.08 -9.65 -8.60
C ILE A 454 18.68 -9.45 -9.22
N ASN A 455 17.62 -9.92 -8.57
CA ASN A 455 16.26 -9.75 -9.05
C ASN A 455 15.60 -8.56 -8.34
N SER A 456 15.50 -7.44 -9.03
CA SER A 456 14.90 -6.20 -8.52
C SER A 456 13.37 -6.22 -8.53
N LEU A 457 12.72 -7.21 -9.15
CA LEU A 457 11.26 -7.28 -9.29
C LEU A 457 10.50 -7.25 -7.95
N PRO A 458 10.86 -8.07 -6.93
CA PRO A 458 10.16 -8.06 -5.64
C PRO A 458 10.32 -6.72 -4.92
N PHE A 459 11.45 -6.04 -5.11
CA PHE A 459 11.73 -4.75 -4.50
C PHE A 459 10.86 -3.64 -5.11
N TYR A 460 10.77 -3.59 -6.44
CA TYR A 460 9.87 -2.66 -7.13
C TYR A 460 8.41 -2.87 -6.71
N TRP A 461 7.98 -4.13 -6.60
CA TRP A 461 6.63 -4.44 -6.13
C TRP A 461 6.38 -4.06 -4.67
N ALA A 462 7.36 -4.24 -3.79
CA ALA A 462 7.24 -3.76 -2.41
C ALA A 462 7.03 -2.24 -2.36
N ILE A 463 7.73 -1.47 -3.21
CA ILE A 463 7.55 -0.02 -3.33
C ILE A 463 6.16 0.33 -3.88
N VAL A 464 5.75 -0.29 -4.98
CA VAL A 464 4.42 -0.06 -5.58
C VAL A 464 3.33 -0.33 -4.55
N ILE A 465 3.39 -1.45 -3.83
CA ILE A 465 2.42 -1.75 -2.78
C ILE A 465 2.48 -0.70 -1.68
N LEU A 466 3.67 -0.41 -1.14
CA LEU A 466 3.83 0.48 0.01
C LEU A 466 3.27 1.89 -0.23
N PHE A 467 3.43 2.42 -1.44
CA PHE A 467 3.05 3.80 -1.77
C PHE A 467 1.73 3.94 -2.53
N LEU A 468 1.38 2.97 -3.39
CA LEU A 468 0.21 3.09 -4.28
C LEU A 468 -0.96 2.18 -3.88
N GLN A 469 -0.71 1.04 -3.24
CA GLN A 469 -1.74 0.00 -3.07
C GLN A 469 -1.92 -0.49 -1.63
N ARG A 470 -1.19 0.03 -0.64
CA ARG A 470 -1.18 -0.47 0.75
C ARG A 470 -2.54 -0.36 1.45
N ASP A 471 -3.30 0.66 1.11
CA ASP A 471 -4.57 0.94 1.77
C ASP A 471 -5.60 -0.16 1.46
N LEU A 472 -6.60 -0.29 2.30
CA LEU A 472 -7.70 -1.23 2.08
C LEU A 472 -8.69 -0.64 1.07
N GLU A 473 -9.48 -1.49 0.44
CA GLU A 473 -10.58 -1.02 -0.38
C GLU A 473 -11.64 -0.33 0.49
N ARG A 474 -12.36 0.64 -0.06
CA ARG A 474 -13.44 1.35 0.66
C ARG A 474 -14.50 0.38 1.19
N PRO A 475 -15.20 0.69 2.30
CA PRO A 475 -16.30 -0.13 2.79
C PRO A 475 -17.37 -0.38 1.74
N SER A 476 -17.74 -1.65 1.56
CA SER A 476 -19.00 -2.00 0.90
C SER A 476 -20.16 -1.49 1.76
N LEU A 477 -21.33 -1.31 1.13
CA LEU A 477 -22.54 -0.87 1.84
C LEU A 477 -22.95 -1.89 2.91
N ASN A 478 -22.78 -3.19 2.66
CA ASN A 478 -22.90 -4.25 3.66
C ASN A 478 -21.60 -5.08 3.75
N GLU A 479 -20.90 -5.01 4.88
CA GLU A 479 -19.70 -5.82 5.16
C GLU A 479 -19.94 -7.00 6.12
N LEU A 480 -21.13 -7.11 6.70
CA LEU A 480 -21.43 -8.18 7.67
C LEU A 480 -21.72 -9.51 6.99
N THR A 481 -22.21 -9.47 5.75
CA THR A 481 -22.53 -10.68 5.01
C THR A 481 -21.30 -11.20 4.30
N GLU A 482 -20.94 -12.44 4.60
CA GLU A 482 -19.76 -13.08 4.03
C GLU A 482 -20.08 -13.75 2.69
N PRO A 483 -19.12 -13.80 1.75
CA PRO A 483 -19.26 -14.62 0.55
C PRO A 483 -19.38 -16.10 0.93
N ASN A 484 -20.10 -16.88 0.11
CA ASN A 484 -20.26 -18.32 0.35
C ASN A 484 -18.93 -19.11 0.24
N ASP A 485 -18.88 -20.28 0.88
CA ASP A 485 -17.69 -21.14 0.94
C ASP A 485 -17.12 -21.51 -0.43
N THR A 486 -17.97 -21.66 -1.44
CA THR A 486 -17.53 -21.94 -2.82
C THR A 486 -16.68 -20.82 -3.39
N ARG A 487 -17.05 -19.55 -3.14
CA ARG A 487 -16.26 -18.39 -3.58
C ARG A 487 -14.96 -18.32 -2.81
N ALA A 488 -14.98 -18.55 -1.51
CA ALA A 488 -13.77 -18.62 -0.70
C ALA A 488 -12.79 -19.68 -1.26
N ALA A 489 -13.28 -20.86 -1.61
CA ALA A 489 -12.47 -21.92 -2.22
C ALA A 489 -11.86 -21.48 -3.57
N TRP A 490 -12.65 -20.87 -4.47
CA TRP A 490 -12.14 -20.34 -5.75
C TRP A 490 -11.07 -19.26 -5.56
N GLY A 491 -11.27 -18.34 -4.62
CA GLY A 491 -10.29 -17.30 -4.28
C GLY A 491 -8.98 -17.89 -3.78
N LEU A 492 -9.06 -18.88 -2.87
CA LEU A 492 -7.87 -19.57 -2.35
C LEU A 492 -7.13 -20.36 -3.43
N ILE A 493 -7.85 -21.04 -4.33
CA ILE A 493 -7.24 -21.74 -5.48
C ILE A 493 -6.47 -20.75 -6.35
N LEU A 494 -7.05 -19.59 -6.64
CA LEU A 494 -6.43 -18.59 -7.51
C LEU A 494 -5.19 -17.96 -6.86
N ILE A 495 -5.23 -17.66 -5.56
CA ILE A 495 -4.06 -17.22 -4.78
C ILE A 495 -3.00 -18.32 -4.74
N PHE A 496 -3.39 -19.58 -4.53
CA PHE A 496 -2.46 -20.71 -4.56
C PHE A 496 -1.75 -20.84 -5.90
N LEU A 497 -2.49 -20.75 -7.01
CA LEU A 497 -1.92 -20.77 -8.36
C LEU A 497 -0.96 -19.60 -8.60
N SER A 498 -1.29 -18.39 -8.11
CA SER A 498 -0.39 -17.24 -8.12
C SER A 498 0.92 -17.53 -7.37
N LEU A 499 0.84 -18.06 -6.14
CA LEU A 499 2.03 -18.40 -5.36
C LEU A 499 2.88 -19.46 -6.06
N THR A 500 2.27 -20.51 -6.63
CA THR A 500 3.02 -21.51 -7.40
C THR A 500 3.64 -20.96 -8.68
N THR A 501 3.10 -19.86 -9.21
CA THR A 501 3.67 -19.16 -10.37
C THR A 501 4.91 -18.36 -9.96
N LEU A 502 4.87 -17.66 -8.82
CA LEU A 502 5.93 -16.74 -8.37
C LEU A 502 7.05 -17.43 -7.58
N ILE A 503 6.78 -18.57 -6.94
CA ILE A 503 7.76 -19.27 -6.11
C ILE A 503 8.66 -20.14 -7.01
N PRO A 504 10.00 -19.99 -6.91
CA PRO A 504 10.93 -20.85 -7.63
C PRO A 504 10.99 -22.26 -7.03
N ILE A 505 11.33 -23.23 -7.87
CA ILE A 505 11.56 -24.63 -7.48
C ILE A 505 12.87 -24.71 -6.68
N THR A 506 12.84 -25.38 -5.53
CA THR A 506 14.06 -25.65 -4.78
C THR A 506 14.98 -26.60 -5.55
N PRO A 507 16.32 -26.48 -5.44
CA PRO A 507 17.24 -27.36 -6.17
C PRO A 507 16.98 -28.86 -5.94
N SER A 508 16.58 -29.24 -4.71
CA SER A 508 16.23 -30.62 -4.38
C SER A 508 14.96 -31.10 -5.09
N LEU A 509 13.95 -30.24 -5.22
CA LEU A 509 12.73 -30.56 -5.96
C LEU A 509 13.01 -30.57 -7.48
N ALA A 510 13.81 -29.63 -7.98
CA ALA A 510 14.22 -29.59 -9.38
C ALA A 510 14.94 -30.87 -9.81
N SER A 511 15.88 -31.35 -8.99
CA SER A 511 16.58 -32.63 -9.21
C SER A 511 15.62 -33.82 -9.23
N ARG A 512 14.70 -33.94 -8.26
CA ARG A 512 13.66 -34.98 -8.26
C ARG A 512 12.72 -34.90 -9.46
N LEU A 513 12.48 -33.68 -9.93
CA LEU A 513 11.66 -33.44 -11.12
C LEU A 513 12.45 -33.66 -12.41
N GLY A 514 13.77 -33.80 -12.38
CA GLY A 514 14.60 -33.96 -13.58
C GLY A 514 14.70 -32.68 -14.41
N ILE A 515 14.60 -31.51 -13.76
CA ILE A 515 14.68 -30.19 -14.40
C ILE A 515 16.08 -29.61 -14.17
N GLY A 516 16.89 -29.56 -15.22
CA GLY A 516 18.30 -29.13 -15.18
C GLY A 516 19.27 -30.30 -14.96
N MET A 517 20.53 -30.10 -15.32
CA MET A 517 21.59 -31.07 -15.01
C MET A 517 21.71 -31.21 -13.50
N GLY A 518 21.54 -32.43 -12.99
CA GLY A 518 21.72 -32.73 -11.58
C GLY A 518 23.11 -32.29 -11.14
N PHE A 519 23.19 -31.51 -10.06
CA PHE A 519 24.44 -31.23 -9.37
C PHE A 519 25.03 -32.51 -8.78
#